data_AF-A0A2M6ZU84-F1
#
_entry.id   AF-A0A2M6ZU84-F1
#
_cell.length_a   1.000
_cell.length_b   1.000
_cell.length_c   1.000
_cell.angle_alpha   90.00
_cell.angle_beta   90.00
_cell.angle_gamma   90.00
#
_symmetry.space_group_name_H-M   'P 1'
#
loop_
_entity.id
_entity.type
_entity.pdbx_description
1 polymer ?
#
loop_
_entity_poly.entity_id
_entity_poly.type
_entity_poly.pdbx_seq_one_letter_code
_entity_poly.pdbx_strand_id
1 'polypeptide(L)'
;MRRRAVTKERQTFFQVVNHQIEQVRQVGRIGKKSGVQAWTDDDVRMSLREWEVIPDCPACAGMAGEGWFDELARTSRTALSRVLELATRRQREEELIDWLYDLVRGNIKRGRFWELSEMLTQRQADCLGYARILSFLASDFGLNAGVVEVVQDNGGRYVPHYVCLVNLADGHKRLVDPWYGSPHAHHRLMVARVVEAGKLVVKQLSIGALESAPEVYGLSPEQLAGLSFYILGNSYLDRDTETEAVECYDASLWLYPANPKTLFNRAVALERLRQGKQAQADYQRAFSIDPSLVRILAKIEDIEVLPELDEKGISELEQQVYLLRKGFITGRKEKWTEIASSCGINSAEARAKFNSVLTKLST
;
A
#
# COMPACT_ATOMS: atom_id res chain seq x y z
N MET A 1 7.12 -32.50 -34.29
CA MET A 1 6.39 -31.27 -33.90
C MET A 1 7.39 -30.13 -33.70
N ARG A 2 7.87 -29.58 -34.81
CA ARG A 2 7.63 -28.21 -35.34
C ARG A 2 8.38 -27.08 -34.62
N ARG A 3 9.59 -26.81 -35.13
CA ARG A 3 10.40 -25.56 -35.02
C ARG A 3 9.60 -24.24 -35.15
N ARG A 4 8.35 -24.27 -35.62
CA ARG A 4 7.41 -23.14 -35.61
C ARG A 4 6.97 -22.70 -34.20
N ALA A 5 7.04 -23.55 -33.18
CA ALA A 5 6.70 -23.18 -31.80
C ALA A 5 7.77 -22.25 -31.17
N VAL A 6 9.06 -22.55 -31.42
CA VAL A 6 10.21 -21.79 -30.90
C VAL A 6 10.32 -20.41 -31.57
N THR A 7 9.93 -20.26 -32.84
CA THR A 7 9.91 -18.95 -33.51
C THR A 7 8.75 -18.06 -33.05
N LYS A 8 7.63 -18.67 -32.65
CA LYS A 8 6.46 -17.95 -32.09
C LYS A 8 6.76 -17.44 -30.67
N GLU A 9 7.40 -18.25 -29.83
CA GLU A 9 7.91 -17.83 -28.51
C GLU A 9 9.00 -16.74 -28.62
N ARG A 10 9.84 -16.77 -29.67
CA ARG A 10 10.87 -15.74 -29.87
C ARG A 10 10.30 -14.40 -30.35
N GLN A 11 9.21 -14.40 -31.12
CA GLN A 11 8.46 -13.17 -31.47
C GLN A 11 7.71 -12.59 -30.26
N THR A 12 7.13 -13.44 -29.41
CA THR A 12 6.53 -13.01 -28.14
C THR A 12 7.59 -12.53 -27.15
N PHE A 13 8.81 -13.10 -27.15
CA PHE A 13 9.92 -12.65 -26.30
C PHE A 13 10.42 -11.26 -26.69
N PHE A 14 10.63 -10.96 -27.98
CA PHE A 14 11.03 -9.61 -28.40
C PHE A 14 9.89 -8.58 -28.29
N GLN A 15 8.63 -8.97 -28.44
CA GLN A 15 7.50 -8.09 -28.15
C GLN A 15 7.34 -7.84 -26.64
N VAL A 16 7.51 -8.85 -25.79
CA VAL A 16 7.44 -8.69 -24.32
C VAL A 16 8.63 -7.88 -23.80
N VAL A 17 9.85 -8.10 -24.31
CA VAL A 17 11.04 -7.32 -23.92
C VAL A 17 10.97 -5.89 -24.45
N ASN A 18 10.55 -5.67 -25.70
CA ASN A 18 10.38 -4.30 -26.20
C ASN A 18 9.20 -3.60 -25.54
N HIS A 19 8.09 -4.31 -25.26
CA HIS A 19 6.94 -3.75 -24.53
C HIS A 19 7.31 -3.42 -23.09
N GLN A 20 8.12 -4.25 -22.41
CA GLN A 20 8.66 -3.96 -21.09
C GLN A 20 9.59 -2.73 -21.12
N ILE A 21 10.47 -2.62 -22.11
CA ILE A 21 11.34 -1.43 -22.27
C ILE A 21 10.52 -0.18 -22.62
N GLU A 22 9.50 -0.31 -23.48
CA GLU A 22 8.60 0.78 -23.84
C GLU A 22 7.74 1.21 -22.67
N GLN A 23 7.27 0.28 -21.84
CA GLN A 23 6.54 0.57 -20.60
C GLN A 23 7.44 1.20 -19.56
N VAL A 24 8.68 0.73 -19.37
CA VAL A 24 9.68 1.43 -18.52
C VAL A 24 9.91 2.86 -19.02
N ARG A 25 10.07 3.04 -20.34
CA ARG A 25 10.23 4.37 -20.96
C ARG A 25 8.95 5.19 -20.85
N GLN A 26 7.78 4.58 -20.91
CA GLN A 26 6.49 5.24 -20.78
C GLN A 26 6.26 5.67 -19.34
N VAL A 27 6.49 4.80 -18.35
CA VAL A 27 6.50 5.11 -16.91
C VAL A 27 7.51 6.22 -16.62
N GLY A 28 8.71 6.15 -17.19
CA GLY A 28 9.71 7.22 -17.08
C GLY A 28 9.29 8.53 -17.76
N ARG A 29 8.57 8.47 -18.90
CA ARG A 29 8.02 9.66 -19.58
C ARG A 29 6.84 10.26 -18.81
N ILE A 30 5.92 9.44 -18.32
CA ILE A 30 4.78 9.85 -17.49
C ILE A 30 5.32 10.46 -16.21
N GLY A 31 6.29 9.82 -15.55
CA GLY A 31 6.94 10.38 -14.38
C GLY A 31 7.53 11.76 -14.65
N LYS A 32 8.33 11.91 -15.72
CA LYS A 32 8.86 13.23 -16.12
C LYS A 32 7.78 14.26 -16.49
N LYS A 33 6.74 13.86 -17.23
CA LYS A 33 5.64 14.75 -17.68
C LYS A 33 4.80 15.22 -16.49
N SER A 34 4.55 14.34 -15.53
CA SER A 34 3.74 14.60 -14.35
C SER A 34 4.52 15.14 -13.17
N GLY A 35 5.83 15.40 -13.33
CA GLY A 35 6.69 15.94 -12.27
C GLY A 35 7.16 14.92 -11.24
N VAL A 36 6.79 13.63 -11.37
CA VAL A 36 7.30 12.53 -10.54
C VAL A 36 8.77 12.31 -10.86
N GLN A 37 9.64 12.80 -10.01
CA GLN A 37 11.08 12.55 -10.12
C GLN A 37 11.44 11.26 -9.37
N ALA A 38 12.33 10.47 -9.94
CA ALA A 38 12.96 9.37 -9.21
C ALA A 38 14.05 9.97 -8.31
N TRP A 39 13.90 9.82 -7.00
CA TRP A 39 14.86 10.29 -6.01
C TRP A 39 15.89 9.21 -5.71
N THR A 40 17.11 9.65 -5.43
CA THR A 40 18.20 8.81 -4.91
C THR A 40 18.25 8.91 -3.38
N ASP A 41 18.92 7.95 -2.75
CA ASP A 41 19.21 8.01 -1.31
C ASP A 41 19.98 9.30 -0.95
N ASP A 42 20.83 9.79 -1.87
CA ASP A 42 21.59 11.04 -1.69
C ASP A 42 20.68 12.26 -1.62
N ASP A 43 19.63 12.31 -2.45
CA ASP A 43 18.69 13.41 -2.44
C ASP A 43 17.90 13.49 -1.11
N VAL A 44 17.53 12.33 -0.56
CA VAL A 44 16.92 12.25 0.78
C VAL A 44 17.94 12.70 1.84
N ARG A 45 19.17 12.18 1.81
CA ARG A 45 20.24 12.55 2.77
C ARG A 45 20.56 14.04 2.76
N MET A 46 20.55 14.69 1.59
CA MET A 46 20.74 16.13 1.48
C MET A 46 19.66 16.90 2.24
N SER A 47 18.39 16.50 2.12
CA SER A 47 17.28 17.16 2.82
C SER A 47 17.36 17.03 4.35
N LEU A 48 17.91 15.92 4.84
CA LEU A 48 18.05 15.65 6.28
C LEU A 48 19.08 16.58 6.96
N ARG A 49 19.97 17.23 6.20
CA ARG A 49 20.97 18.16 6.75
C ARG A 49 20.34 19.37 7.43
N GLU A 50 19.13 19.74 7.02
CA GLU A 50 18.41 20.89 7.57
C GLU A 50 17.46 20.51 8.72
N TRP A 51 17.40 19.22 9.09
CA TRP A 51 16.53 18.76 10.16
C TRP A 51 17.13 19.08 11.52
N GLU A 52 16.25 19.47 12.45
CA GLU A 52 16.61 19.66 13.84
C GLU A 52 16.81 18.30 14.51
N VAL A 53 18.01 18.07 15.04
CA VAL A 53 18.33 16.86 15.80
C VAL A 53 17.72 16.98 17.18
N ILE A 54 16.94 15.97 17.57
CA ILE A 54 16.37 15.90 18.90
C ILE A 54 17.42 15.28 19.85
N PRO A 55 17.59 15.79 21.09
CA PRO A 55 18.48 15.21 22.09
C PRO A 55 18.24 13.71 22.35
N ASP A 56 19.19 13.08 23.05
CA ASP A 56 19.04 11.72 23.61
C ASP A 56 18.90 10.59 22.59
N CYS A 57 19.57 10.68 21.44
CA CYS A 57 19.67 9.52 20.56
C CYS A 57 20.34 8.33 21.30
N PRO A 58 19.69 7.14 21.35
CA PRO A 58 20.18 5.99 22.12
C PRO A 58 21.56 5.45 21.68
N ALA A 59 21.98 5.74 20.45
CA ALA A 59 23.24 5.28 19.86
C ALA A 59 24.34 6.37 19.81
N CYS A 60 24.10 7.55 20.37
CA CYS A 60 24.76 8.78 19.96
C CYS A 60 25.42 9.53 21.12
N ALA A 61 26.56 9.02 21.61
CA ALA A 61 27.38 9.82 22.51
C ALA A 61 28.21 10.84 21.70
N GLY A 62 27.86 12.13 21.78
CA GLY A 62 28.78 13.25 21.53
C GLY A 62 29.07 13.64 20.08
N MET A 63 28.12 13.51 19.14
CA MET A 63 28.33 13.89 17.73
C MET A 63 27.61 15.19 17.34
N ALA A 64 28.34 16.13 16.73
CA ALA A 64 27.82 17.33 16.07
C ALA A 64 28.71 17.71 14.86
N GLY A 65 28.12 18.21 13.77
CA GLY A 65 28.84 18.69 12.57
C GLY A 65 28.20 18.33 11.23
N GLU A 66 28.78 18.75 10.10
CA GLU A 66 28.35 18.30 8.77
C GLU A 66 28.51 16.78 8.62
N GLY A 67 27.52 16.10 8.02
CA GLY A 67 27.54 14.64 7.87
C GLY A 67 27.22 13.86 9.15
N TRP A 68 26.74 14.55 10.21
CA TRP A 68 26.37 13.91 11.48
C TRP A 68 25.40 12.73 11.29
N PHE A 69 24.46 12.83 10.35
CA PHE A 69 23.43 11.81 10.12
C PHE A 69 23.99 10.47 9.65
N ASP A 70 24.91 10.49 8.68
CA ASP A 70 25.52 9.29 8.12
C ASP A 70 26.40 8.58 9.16
N GLU A 71 27.13 9.37 9.93
CA GLU A 71 27.95 8.89 11.04
C GLU A 71 27.07 8.31 12.17
N LEU A 72 25.91 8.91 12.42
CA LEU A 72 24.91 8.43 13.35
C LEU A 72 24.36 7.06 12.94
N ALA A 73 23.90 6.96 11.70
CA ALA A 73 23.35 5.73 11.14
C ALA A 73 24.41 4.61 11.17
N ARG A 74 25.66 4.93 10.79
CA ARG A 74 26.78 3.99 10.84
C ARG A 74 27.09 3.52 12.26
N THR A 75 27.10 4.43 13.23
CA THR A 75 27.35 4.10 14.63
C THR A 75 26.22 3.26 15.21
N SER A 76 24.97 3.61 14.91
CA SER A 76 23.78 2.84 15.27
C SER A 76 23.86 1.40 14.76
N ARG A 77 24.10 1.20 13.46
CA ARG A 77 24.28 -0.14 12.86
C ARG A 77 25.37 -0.94 13.56
N THR A 78 26.49 -0.30 13.86
CA THR A 78 27.63 -0.93 14.55
C THR A 78 27.27 -1.30 15.99
N ALA A 79 26.55 -0.44 16.70
CA ALA A 79 26.11 -0.69 18.07
C ALA A 79 25.12 -1.86 18.12
N LEU A 80 24.07 -1.83 17.29
CA LEU A 80 23.06 -2.88 17.22
C LEU A 80 23.65 -4.25 16.86
N SER A 81 24.57 -4.30 15.88
CA SER A 81 25.21 -5.56 15.47
C SER A 81 26.09 -6.21 16.55
N ARG A 82 26.52 -5.45 17.56
CA ARG A 82 27.30 -5.95 18.70
C ARG A 82 26.44 -6.52 19.83
N VAL A 83 25.13 -6.26 19.83
CA VAL A 83 24.20 -6.78 20.85
C VAL A 83 23.73 -8.17 20.44
N LEU A 84 24.24 -9.20 21.11
CA LEU A 84 23.93 -10.60 20.81
C LEU A 84 22.67 -11.10 21.53
N GLU A 85 22.38 -10.58 22.72
CA GLU A 85 21.19 -10.94 23.47
C GLU A 85 19.94 -10.35 22.81
N LEU A 86 19.00 -11.21 22.39
CA LEU A 86 17.81 -10.79 21.63
C LEU A 86 16.93 -9.79 22.41
N ALA A 87 16.74 -9.99 23.72
CA ALA A 87 15.92 -9.11 24.54
C ALA A 87 16.54 -7.70 24.63
N THR A 88 17.84 -7.61 24.90
CA THR A 88 18.57 -6.33 24.92
C THR A 88 18.57 -5.68 23.55
N ARG A 89 18.76 -6.47 22.48
CA ARG A 89 18.76 -5.94 21.11
C ARG A 89 17.40 -5.37 20.75
N ARG A 90 16.32 -6.10 21.05
CA ARG A 90 14.94 -5.65 20.86
C ARG A 90 14.68 -4.35 21.61
N GLN A 91 15.09 -4.24 22.88
CA GLN A 91 14.95 -3.00 23.64
C GLN A 91 15.66 -1.81 22.95
N ARG A 92 16.89 -2.02 22.45
CA ARG A 92 17.64 -0.98 21.72
C ARG A 92 16.98 -0.61 20.39
N GLU A 93 16.44 -1.58 19.68
CA GLU A 93 15.69 -1.35 18.43
C GLU A 93 14.39 -0.58 18.70
N GLU A 94 13.69 -0.86 19.82
CA GLU A 94 12.51 -0.12 20.27
C GLU A 94 12.85 1.34 20.64
N GLU A 95 13.88 1.56 21.46
CA GLU A 95 14.37 2.91 21.82
C GLU A 95 14.75 3.72 20.56
N LEU A 96 15.40 3.07 19.60
CA LEU A 96 15.82 3.70 18.35
C LEU A 96 14.64 4.07 17.46
N ILE A 97 13.64 3.19 17.28
CA ILE A 97 12.48 3.51 16.45
C ILE A 97 11.61 4.59 17.09
N ASP A 98 11.52 4.66 18.42
CA ASP A 98 10.88 5.76 19.13
C ASP A 98 11.58 7.10 18.86
N TRP A 99 12.91 7.13 18.96
CA TRP A 99 13.68 8.33 18.63
C TRP A 99 13.51 8.75 17.16
N LEU A 100 13.54 7.81 16.22
CA LEU A 100 13.31 8.10 14.80
C LEU A 100 11.89 8.61 14.53
N TYR A 101 10.89 8.06 15.22
CA TYR A 101 9.52 8.54 15.17
C TYR A 101 9.42 10.01 15.60
N ASP A 102 10.04 10.36 16.72
CA ASP A 102 10.05 11.74 17.22
C ASP A 102 10.81 12.67 16.28
N LEU A 103 11.96 12.24 15.75
CA LEU A 103 12.73 13.00 14.77
C LEU A 103 11.90 13.33 13.54
N VAL A 104 11.20 12.34 12.96
CA VAL A 104 10.34 12.52 11.79
C VAL A 104 9.18 13.46 12.11
N ARG A 105 8.51 13.31 13.27
CA ARG A 105 7.37 14.17 13.62
C ARG A 105 7.76 15.60 14.04
N GLY A 106 8.96 15.76 14.58
CA GLY A 106 9.57 17.05 14.86
C GLY A 106 9.74 17.86 13.57
N ASN A 107 10.27 17.21 12.53
CA ASN A 107 10.69 17.85 11.28
C ASN A 107 9.64 17.84 10.17
N ILE A 108 8.70 16.89 10.15
CA ILE A 108 7.67 16.74 9.10
C ILE A 108 6.28 16.87 9.71
N LYS A 109 5.47 17.78 9.14
CA LYS A 109 4.07 17.99 9.52
C LYS A 109 3.10 17.27 8.58
N ARG A 110 1.85 17.11 9.00
CA ARG A 110 0.83 16.48 8.15
C ARG A 110 0.48 17.43 7.01
N GLY A 111 0.49 16.93 5.78
CA GLY A 111 0.03 17.67 4.61
C GLY A 111 -0.42 16.72 3.50
N ARG A 112 -0.99 17.28 2.44
CA ARG A 112 -1.41 16.53 1.25
C ARG A 112 -0.36 16.65 0.16
N PHE A 113 0.84 16.19 0.46
CA PHE A 113 1.94 16.09 -0.49
C PHE A 113 2.30 14.61 -0.62
N TRP A 114 2.32 14.13 -1.85
CA TRP A 114 2.57 12.73 -2.18
C TRP A 114 3.88 12.53 -2.96
N GLU A 115 4.39 13.61 -3.56
CA GLU A 115 5.72 13.63 -4.18
C GLU A 115 6.78 13.85 -3.10
N LEU A 116 7.74 12.93 -3.01
CA LEU A 116 8.76 12.93 -1.96
C LEU A 116 9.61 14.22 -1.99
N SER A 117 9.87 14.78 -3.18
CA SER A 117 10.55 16.07 -3.38
C SER A 117 9.86 17.21 -2.64
N GLU A 118 8.56 17.37 -2.90
CA GLU A 118 7.73 18.40 -2.33
C GLU A 118 7.56 18.16 -0.84
N MET A 119 7.41 16.91 -0.43
CA MET A 119 7.25 16.57 0.98
C MET A 119 8.46 17.00 1.82
N LEU A 120 9.68 16.71 1.34
CA LEU A 120 10.91 17.07 2.03
C LEU A 120 11.14 18.58 2.02
N THR A 121 10.88 19.23 0.88
CA THR A 121 11.03 20.69 0.73
C THR A 121 10.01 21.46 1.58
N GLN A 122 8.74 21.04 1.54
CA GLN A 122 7.63 21.67 2.27
C GLN A 122 7.53 21.20 3.72
N ARG A 123 8.37 20.22 4.11
CA ARG A 123 8.33 19.55 5.41
C ARG A 123 6.94 19.05 5.78
N GLN A 124 6.23 18.50 4.79
CA GLN A 124 4.86 18.03 4.93
C GLN A 124 4.66 16.71 4.22
N ALA A 125 4.02 15.73 4.86
CA ALA A 125 3.83 14.40 4.28
C ALA A 125 2.41 13.91 4.49
N ASP A 126 1.90 13.14 3.51
CA ASP A 126 0.74 12.28 3.70
C ASP A 126 1.12 10.97 4.42
N CYS A 127 0.17 10.04 4.59
CA CYS A 127 0.43 8.78 5.28
C CYS A 127 1.50 7.91 4.61
N LEU A 128 1.48 7.80 3.28
CA LEU A 128 2.49 7.06 2.52
C LEU A 128 3.86 7.72 2.67
N GLY A 129 3.88 9.04 2.61
CA GLY A 129 5.08 9.83 2.77
C GLY A 129 5.76 9.63 4.11
N TYR A 130 5.00 9.69 5.20
CA TYR A 130 5.51 9.39 6.54
C TYR A 130 6.07 7.97 6.64
N ALA A 131 5.34 6.97 6.12
CA ALA A 131 5.78 5.59 6.16
C ALA A 131 7.08 5.37 5.37
N ARG A 132 7.22 6.00 4.19
CA ARG A 132 8.41 5.93 3.34
C ARG A 132 9.63 6.56 4.01
N ILE A 133 9.51 7.79 4.51
CA ILE A 133 10.61 8.47 5.20
C ILE A 133 11.05 7.65 6.42
N LEU A 134 10.11 7.24 7.27
CA LEU A 134 10.45 6.49 8.47
C LEU A 134 11.06 5.12 8.16
N SER A 135 10.53 4.38 7.18
CA SER A 135 11.10 3.08 6.79
C SER A 135 12.51 3.21 6.20
N PHE A 136 12.76 4.27 5.41
CA PHE A 136 14.09 4.59 4.90
C PHE A 136 15.07 4.88 6.05
N LEU A 137 14.71 5.79 6.96
CA LEU A 137 15.56 6.15 8.08
C LEU A 137 15.82 4.95 9.01
N ALA A 138 14.78 4.19 9.34
CA ALA A 138 14.91 2.98 10.15
C ALA A 138 15.88 1.98 9.51
N SER A 139 15.76 1.75 8.19
CA SER A 139 16.67 0.88 7.44
C SER A 139 18.11 1.40 7.46
N ASP A 140 18.31 2.70 7.28
CA ASP A 140 19.65 3.30 7.37
C ASP A 140 20.24 3.14 8.77
N PHE A 141 19.45 3.23 9.85
CA PHE A 141 19.96 3.04 11.21
C PHE A 141 20.16 1.57 11.61
N GLY A 142 19.83 0.61 10.73
CA GLY A 142 20.04 -0.82 10.95
C GLY A 142 18.82 -1.61 11.41
N LEU A 143 17.63 -1.00 11.38
CA LEU A 143 16.38 -1.68 11.65
C LEU A 143 15.86 -2.39 10.41
N ASN A 144 15.17 -3.52 10.60
CA ASN A 144 14.44 -4.18 9.52
C ASN A 144 13.06 -3.54 9.38
N ALA A 145 12.92 -2.55 8.49
CA ALA A 145 11.70 -1.78 8.34
C ALA A 145 11.16 -1.81 6.91
N GLY A 146 9.85 -1.62 6.76
CA GLY A 146 9.20 -1.51 5.45
C GLY A 146 7.81 -0.90 5.55
N VAL A 147 7.29 -0.43 4.42
CA VAL A 147 5.95 0.16 4.36
C VAL A 147 4.90 -0.93 4.17
N VAL A 148 3.86 -0.94 4.99
CA VAL A 148 2.69 -1.81 4.81
C VAL A 148 1.45 -0.95 4.58
N GLU A 149 0.51 -1.49 3.81
CA GLU A 149 -0.80 -0.88 3.63
C GLU A 149 -1.72 -1.33 4.77
N VAL A 150 -2.46 -0.39 5.33
CA VAL A 150 -3.55 -0.63 6.26
C VAL A 150 -4.84 -0.60 5.45
N VAL A 151 -5.60 -1.68 5.54
CA VAL A 151 -6.93 -1.82 4.94
C VAL A 151 -7.99 -1.46 5.98
N GLN A 152 -7.78 -1.89 7.23
CA GLN A 152 -8.70 -1.63 8.33
C GLN A 152 -7.95 -1.07 9.53
N ASP A 153 -8.35 0.12 9.98
CA ASP A 153 -7.75 0.77 11.12
C ASP A 153 -8.04 0.06 12.45
N ASN A 154 -7.45 0.56 13.55
CA ASN A 154 -7.68 0.06 14.91
C ASN A 154 -9.18 -0.02 15.28
N GLY A 155 -9.99 0.92 14.75
CA GLY A 155 -11.42 1.05 14.99
C GLY A 155 -12.29 0.13 14.14
N GLY A 156 -11.71 -0.59 13.17
CA GLY A 156 -12.47 -1.43 12.25
C GLY A 156 -12.91 -0.71 10.97
N ARG A 157 -12.47 0.52 10.73
CA ARG A 157 -12.87 1.31 9.57
C ARG A 157 -12.00 0.98 8.38
N TYR A 158 -12.63 0.79 7.23
CA TYR A 158 -11.94 0.62 5.96
C TYR A 158 -11.35 1.96 5.50
N VAL A 159 -10.02 2.06 5.47
CA VAL A 159 -9.31 3.28 5.12
C VAL A 159 -8.10 2.97 4.26
N PRO A 160 -7.87 3.67 3.13
CA PRO A 160 -6.60 3.56 2.43
C PRO A 160 -5.54 4.30 3.24
N HIS A 161 -4.71 3.56 3.97
CA HIS A 161 -3.70 4.13 4.87
C HIS A 161 -2.39 3.34 4.78
N TYR A 162 -1.27 3.96 5.15
CA TYR A 162 0.05 3.33 5.09
C TYR A 162 0.84 3.62 6.37
N VAL A 163 1.56 2.60 6.85
CA VAL A 163 2.35 2.70 8.08
C VAL A 163 3.70 2.01 7.90
N CYS A 164 4.64 2.33 8.79
CA CYS A 164 5.93 1.65 8.85
C CYS A 164 5.78 0.39 9.72
N LEU A 165 6.16 -0.76 9.18
CA LEU A 165 6.35 -2.00 9.91
C LEU A 165 7.84 -2.13 10.26
N VAL A 166 8.14 -2.45 11.51
CA VAL A 166 9.49 -2.80 11.98
C VAL A 166 9.47 -4.23 12.51
N ASN A 167 10.33 -5.08 11.97
CA ASN A 167 10.61 -6.41 12.49
C ASN A 167 11.75 -6.30 13.50
N LEU A 168 11.48 -6.64 14.76
CA LEU A 168 12.44 -6.64 15.86
C LEU A 168 13.22 -7.95 15.91
N ALA A 169 14.40 -7.92 16.52
CA ALA A 169 15.34 -9.04 16.55
C ALA A 169 14.80 -10.33 17.17
N ASP A 170 13.84 -10.22 18.09
CA ASP A 170 13.21 -11.36 18.77
C ASP A 170 11.96 -11.89 18.03
N GLY A 171 11.67 -11.38 16.81
CA GLY A 171 10.54 -11.77 15.98
C GLY A 171 9.26 -10.95 16.20
N HIS A 172 9.23 -10.07 17.21
CA HIS A 172 8.12 -9.14 17.40
C HIS A 172 8.05 -8.14 16.25
N LYS A 173 6.84 -7.65 16.01
CA LYS A 173 6.55 -6.69 14.96
C LYS A 173 5.93 -5.45 15.57
N ARG A 174 6.35 -4.30 15.07
CA ARG A 174 5.87 -3.02 15.55
C ARG A 174 5.37 -2.21 14.37
N LEU A 175 4.11 -1.77 14.44
CA LEU A 175 3.56 -0.81 13.49
C LEU A 175 3.75 0.59 14.05
N VAL A 176 4.36 1.46 13.26
CA VAL A 176 4.65 2.85 13.61
C VAL A 176 3.91 3.75 12.64
N ASP A 177 3.04 4.60 13.18
CA ASP A 177 2.09 5.42 12.44
C ASP A 177 2.25 6.90 12.82
N PRO A 178 3.24 7.61 12.23
CA PRO A 178 3.41 9.04 12.45
C PRO A 178 2.21 9.88 12.01
N TRP A 179 1.48 9.40 10.99
CA TRP A 179 0.31 10.10 10.45
C TRP A 179 -0.87 10.07 11.40
N TYR A 180 -1.08 9.02 12.19
CA TYR A 180 -2.03 9.06 13.33
C TYR A 180 -1.38 9.48 14.64
N GLY A 181 -0.05 9.59 14.66
CA GLY A 181 0.70 9.97 15.84
C GLY A 181 0.79 8.87 16.87
N SER A 182 0.84 7.62 16.40
CA SER A 182 0.96 6.44 17.22
C SER A 182 2.31 5.77 16.97
N PRO A 183 3.22 5.75 17.95
CA PRO A 183 4.48 5.02 17.84
C PRO A 183 4.27 3.49 17.95
N HIS A 184 3.06 3.05 18.35
CA HIS A 184 2.64 1.65 18.49
C HIS A 184 1.19 1.47 18.02
N ALA A 185 1.00 1.39 16.70
CA ALA A 185 -0.32 1.23 16.11
C ALA A 185 -0.80 -0.24 16.16
N HIS A 186 -2.11 -0.43 16.24
CA HIS A 186 -2.76 -1.75 16.36
C HIS A 186 -3.84 -1.90 15.28
N HIS A 187 -3.44 -1.69 14.03
CA HIS A 187 -4.35 -1.79 12.89
C HIS A 187 -4.82 -3.23 12.73
N ARG A 188 -6.06 -3.42 12.28
CA ARG A 188 -6.69 -4.76 12.31
C ARG A 188 -6.31 -5.59 11.10
N LEU A 189 -6.18 -4.95 9.94
CA LEU A 189 -6.03 -5.60 8.65
C LEU A 189 -5.01 -4.83 7.80
N MET A 190 -3.98 -5.53 7.36
CA MET A 190 -2.86 -4.95 6.63
C MET A 190 -2.54 -5.76 5.39
N VAL A 191 -2.06 -5.12 4.34
CA VAL A 191 -1.46 -5.76 3.18
C VAL A 191 0.06 -5.64 3.29
N ALA A 192 0.71 -6.81 3.31
CA ALA A 192 2.16 -6.95 3.42
C ALA A 192 2.64 -8.12 2.53
N ARG A 193 3.96 -8.27 2.38
CA ARG A 193 4.56 -9.40 1.69
C ARG A 193 4.95 -10.49 2.69
N VAL A 194 4.62 -11.73 2.38
CA VAL A 194 4.98 -12.92 3.17
C VAL A 194 5.58 -13.99 2.26
N VAL A 195 6.36 -14.90 2.84
CA VAL A 195 6.90 -16.04 2.10
C VAL A 195 5.90 -17.19 2.12
N GLU A 196 5.40 -17.58 0.95
CA GLU A 196 4.56 -18.76 0.77
C GLU A 196 5.17 -19.66 -0.30
N ALA A 197 5.37 -20.94 0.01
CA ALA A 197 5.98 -21.92 -0.89
C ALA A 197 7.31 -21.41 -1.55
N GLY A 198 8.12 -20.68 -0.78
CA GLY A 198 9.40 -20.12 -1.23
C GLY A 198 9.29 -18.88 -2.12
N LYS A 199 8.10 -18.26 -2.24
CA LYS A 199 7.88 -17.05 -3.02
C LYS A 199 7.33 -15.94 -2.15
N LEU A 200 7.82 -14.71 -2.38
CA LEU A 200 7.23 -13.51 -1.79
C LEU A 200 5.91 -13.21 -2.49
N VAL A 201 4.82 -13.24 -1.73
CA VAL A 201 3.47 -12.92 -2.20
C VAL A 201 2.90 -11.78 -1.36
N VAL A 202 2.12 -10.91 -2.00
CA VAL A 202 1.35 -9.88 -1.31
C VAL A 202 0.10 -10.53 -0.73
N LYS A 203 -0.16 -10.30 0.56
CA LYS A 203 -1.31 -10.87 1.25
C LYS A 203 -1.90 -9.88 2.23
N GLN A 204 -3.20 -9.99 2.41
CA GLN A 204 -3.93 -9.34 3.47
C GLN A 204 -3.82 -10.19 4.75
N LEU A 205 -3.39 -9.58 5.84
CA LEU A 205 -3.09 -10.20 7.14
C LEU A 205 -3.88 -9.47 8.22
N SER A 206 -4.52 -10.23 9.11
CA SER A 206 -4.97 -9.67 10.38
C SER A 206 -3.77 -9.35 11.27
N ILE A 207 -3.95 -8.54 12.31
CA ILE A 207 -2.87 -8.24 13.27
C ILE A 207 -2.25 -9.51 13.86
N GLY A 208 -3.07 -10.47 14.30
CA GLY A 208 -2.55 -11.74 14.82
C GLY A 208 -1.81 -12.57 13.78
N ALA A 209 -2.24 -12.53 12.51
CA ALA A 209 -1.53 -13.22 11.42
C ALA A 209 -0.20 -12.52 11.09
N LEU A 210 -0.16 -11.19 11.15
CA LEU A 210 1.07 -10.42 10.97
C LEU A 210 2.06 -10.75 12.11
N GLU A 211 1.62 -10.68 13.36
CA GLU A 211 2.46 -10.96 14.55
C GLU A 211 3.05 -12.38 14.53
N SER A 212 2.22 -13.38 14.21
CA SER A 212 2.62 -14.79 14.18
C SER A 212 3.45 -15.19 12.95
N ALA A 213 3.41 -14.43 11.87
CA ALA A 213 4.18 -14.74 10.68
C ALA A 213 5.70 -14.61 10.94
N PRO A 214 6.52 -15.62 10.61
CA PRO A 214 7.96 -15.57 10.91
C PRO A 214 8.68 -14.49 10.12
N GLU A 215 8.26 -14.25 8.88
CA GLU A 215 8.83 -13.25 7.99
C GLU A 215 7.72 -12.43 7.33
N VAL A 216 7.65 -11.14 7.66
CA VAL A 216 6.75 -10.16 7.05
C VAL A 216 7.59 -9.03 6.51
N TYR A 217 7.36 -8.67 5.26
CA TYR A 217 8.07 -7.60 4.59
C TYR A 217 7.08 -6.52 4.16
N GLY A 218 7.49 -5.26 4.26
CA GLY A 218 6.78 -4.17 3.61
C GLY A 218 6.74 -4.37 2.09
N LEU A 219 5.99 -3.54 1.37
CA LEU A 219 5.91 -3.54 -0.09
C LEU A 219 7.29 -3.36 -0.75
N SER A 220 7.45 -3.86 -1.97
CA SER A 220 8.70 -3.71 -2.74
C SER A 220 8.89 -2.26 -3.21
N PRO A 221 10.12 -1.84 -3.55
CA PRO A 221 10.37 -0.53 -4.14
C PRO A 221 9.51 -0.26 -5.38
N GLU A 222 9.33 -1.27 -6.24
CA GLU A 222 8.47 -1.18 -7.42
C GLU A 222 7.01 -0.97 -7.01
N GLN A 223 6.51 -1.71 -6.04
CA GLN A 223 5.15 -1.56 -5.54
C GLN A 223 4.91 -0.17 -4.92
N LEU A 224 5.88 0.35 -4.17
CA LEU A 224 5.82 1.72 -3.62
C LEU A 224 5.84 2.79 -4.71
N ALA A 225 6.63 2.60 -5.76
CA ALA A 225 6.61 3.47 -6.93
C ALA A 225 5.24 3.39 -7.65
N GLY A 226 4.65 2.20 -7.75
CA GLY A 226 3.30 2.02 -8.27
C GLY A 226 2.27 2.80 -7.46
N LEU A 227 2.37 2.77 -6.13
CA LEU A 227 1.49 3.54 -5.25
C LEU A 227 1.64 5.07 -5.43
N SER A 228 2.83 5.58 -5.73
CA SER A 228 3.00 6.99 -6.12
C SER A 228 2.22 7.35 -7.37
N PHE A 229 2.31 6.53 -8.43
CA PHE A 229 1.50 6.73 -9.63
C PHE A 229 0.00 6.60 -9.38
N TYR A 230 -0.42 5.70 -8.49
CA TYR A 230 -1.82 5.60 -8.06
C TYR A 230 -2.31 6.89 -7.40
N ILE A 231 -1.56 7.46 -6.45
CA ILE A 231 -1.96 8.70 -5.78
C ILE A 231 -1.98 9.87 -6.77
N LEU A 232 -1.01 9.95 -7.66
CA LEU A 232 -1.00 10.94 -8.73
C LEU A 232 -2.21 10.78 -9.67
N GLY A 233 -2.54 9.54 -10.04
CA GLY A 233 -3.73 9.22 -10.83
C GLY A 233 -5.02 9.68 -10.15
N ASN A 234 -5.12 9.52 -8.82
CA ASN A 234 -6.23 10.07 -8.04
C ASN A 234 -6.28 11.59 -8.13
N SER A 235 -5.13 12.27 -8.02
CA SER A 235 -5.08 13.73 -8.17
C SER A 235 -5.52 14.20 -9.55
N TYR A 236 -5.24 13.46 -10.63
CA TYR A 236 -5.74 13.80 -11.97
C TYR A 236 -7.25 13.51 -12.10
N LEU A 237 -7.71 12.41 -11.51
CA LEU A 237 -9.14 12.05 -11.51
C LEU A 237 -9.98 13.09 -10.74
N ASP A 238 -9.47 13.60 -9.62
CA ASP A 238 -10.11 14.68 -8.83
C ASP A 238 -10.18 16.02 -9.57
N ARG A 239 -9.35 16.20 -10.61
CA ARG A 239 -9.31 17.40 -11.47
C ARG A 239 -10.08 17.21 -12.78
N ASP A 240 -10.83 16.12 -12.91
CA ASP A 240 -11.57 15.73 -14.12
C ASP A 240 -10.66 15.67 -15.37
N THR A 241 -9.44 15.18 -15.16
CA THR A 241 -8.45 14.91 -16.22
C THR A 241 -8.24 13.40 -16.35
N GLU A 242 -9.26 12.72 -16.87
CA GLU A 242 -9.32 11.26 -16.82
C GLU A 242 -8.27 10.57 -17.71
N THR A 243 -7.85 11.21 -18.80
CA THR A 243 -6.84 10.61 -19.70
C THR A 243 -5.50 10.50 -18.99
N GLU A 244 -5.06 11.57 -18.32
CA GLU A 244 -3.86 11.60 -17.49
C GLU A 244 -3.99 10.65 -16.28
N ALA A 245 -5.17 10.56 -15.69
CA ALA A 245 -5.44 9.61 -14.61
C ALA A 245 -5.23 8.17 -15.08
N VAL A 246 -5.78 7.79 -16.24
CA VAL A 246 -5.58 6.45 -16.85
C VAL A 246 -4.11 6.19 -17.15
N GLU A 247 -3.37 7.16 -17.71
CA GLU A 247 -1.91 7.02 -17.93
C GLU A 247 -1.17 6.71 -16.62
N CYS A 248 -1.51 7.40 -15.53
CA CYS A 248 -0.91 7.16 -14.22
C CYS A 248 -1.30 5.79 -13.65
N TYR A 249 -2.57 5.40 -13.76
CA TYR A 249 -3.01 4.08 -13.30
C TYR A 249 -2.39 2.94 -14.12
N ASP A 250 -2.17 3.13 -15.41
CA ASP A 250 -1.43 2.18 -16.25
C ASP A 250 0.00 2.00 -15.75
N ALA A 251 0.69 3.10 -15.42
CA ALA A 251 2.02 3.05 -14.83
C ALA A 251 2.02 2.36 -13.45
N SER A 252 1.03 2.65 -12.62
CA SER A 252 0.83 1.99 -11.33
C SER A 252 0.61 0.48 -11.49
N LEU A 253 -0.25 0.04 -12.40
CA LEU A 253 -0.53 -1.38 -12.67
C LEU A 253 0.60 -2.08 -13.42
N TRP A 254 1.53 -1.34 -14.01
CA TRP A 254 2.76 -1.94 -14.50
C TRP A 254 3.70 -2.32 -13.35
N LEU A 255 3.84 -1.43 -12.36
CA LEU A 255 4.70 -1.61 -11.18
C LEU A 255 4.08 -2.50 -10.09
N TYR A 256 2.76 -2.44 -9.95
CA TYR A 256 1.97 -3.19 -8.99
C TYR A 256 0.73 -3.82 -9.67
N PRO A 257 0.92 -4.89 -10.47
CA PRO A 257 -0.11 -5.39 -11.38
C PRO A 257 -1.39 -5.93 -10.77
N ALA A 258 -1.34 -6.29 -9.49
CA ALA A 258 -2.48 -6.83 -8.75
C ALA A 258 -2.96 -5.85 -7.67
N ASN A 259 -2.75 -4.54 -7.84
CA ASN A 259 -3.29 -3.55 -6.91
C ASN A 259 -4.79 -3.32 -7.18
N PRO A 260 -5.70 -3.78 -6.30
CA PRO A 260 -7.14 -3.71 -6.54
C PRO A 260 -7.66 -2.26 -6.57
N LYS A 261 -7.12 -1.37 -5.74
CA LYS A 261 -7.48 0.06 -5.71
C LYS A 261 -7.18 0.77 -7.03
N THR A 262 -6.02 0.49 -7.61
CA THR A 262 -5.61 1.09 -8.88
C THR A 262 -6.49 0.58 -10.02
N LEU A 263 -6.81 -0.72 -10.06
CA LEU A 263 -7.75 -1.27 -11.05
C LEU A 263 -9.12 -0.58 -10.96
N PHE A 264 -9.66 -0.44 -9.75
CA PHE A 264 -10.95 0.22 -9.56
C PHE A 264 -10.91 1.69 -9.98
N ASN A 265 -9.93 2.47 -9.54
CA ASN A 265 -9.90 3.90 -9.88
C ASN A 265 -9.62 4.12 -11.38
N ARG A 266 -8.87 3.21 -12.03
CA ARG A 266 -8.76 3.20 -13.49
C ARG A 266 -10.10 2.90 -14.14
N ALA A 267 -10.87 1.96 -13.62
CA ALA A 267 -12.21 1.67 -14.11
C ALA A 267 -13.14 2.89 -14.02
N VAL A 268 -13.12 3.62 -12.91
CA VAL A 268 -13.87 4.89 -12.75
C VAL A 268 -13.44 5.91 -13.80
N ALA A 269 -12.13 6.11 -14.00
CA ALA A 269 -11.62 7.03 -15.02
C ALA A 269 -12.03 6.61 -16.45
N LEU A 270 -11.94 5.31 -16.76
CA LEU A 270 -12.35 4.74 -18.04
C LEU A 270 -13.86 4.87 -18.28
N GLU A 271 -14.68 4.76 -17.24
CA GLU A 271 -16.13 4.94 -17.31
C GLU A 271 -16.50 6.39 -17.65
N ARG A 272 -15.86 7.36 -16.99
CA ARG A 272 -15.98 8.80 -17.31
C ARG A 272 -15.56 9.10 -18.76
N LEU A 273 -14.56 8.38 -19.28
CA LEU A 273 -14.15 8.40 -20.70
C LEU A 273 -15.06 7.60 -21.65
N ARG A 274 -16.18 7.06 -21.16
CA ARG A 274 -17.13 6.19 -21.89
C ARG A 274 -16.51 4.89 -22.44
N GLN A 275 -15.42 4.42 -21.86
CA GLN A 275 -14.74 3.17 -22.19
C GLN A 275 -15.24 1.97 -21.35
N GLY A 276 -16.56 1.80 -21.29
CA GLY A 276 -17.23 0.90 -20.33
C GLY A 276 -16.80 -0.58 -20.39
N LYS A 277 -16.34 -1.09 -21.54
CA LYS A 277 -15.84 -2.49 -21.64
C LYS A 277 -14.54 -2.70 -20.87
N GLN A 278 -13.62 -1.73 -20.92
CA GLN A 278 -12.35 -1.82 -20.20
C GLN A 278 -12.57 -1.56 -18.71
N ALA A 279 -13.40 -0.57 -18.37
CA ALA A 279 -13.80 -0.30 -17.00
C ALA A 279 -14.39 -1.55 -16.33
N GLN A 280 -15.32 -2.24 -17.00
CA GLN A 280 -15.91 -3.47 -16.48
C GLN A 280 -14.86 -4.58 -16.24
N ALA A 281 -13.91 -4.74 -17.14
CA ALA A 281 -12.84 -5.73 -16.96
C ALA A 281 -11.96 -5.40 -15.74
N ASP A 282 -11.67 -4.12 -15.53
CA ASP A 282 -10.88 -3.65 -14.39
C ASP A 282 -11.62 -3.79 -13.07
N TYR A 283 -12.91 -3.41 -13.03
CA TYR A 283 -13.78 -3.66 -11.89
C TYR A 283 -13.79 -5.16 -11.53
N GLN A 284 -14.09 -6.04 -12.49
CA GLN A 284 -14.11 -7.49 -12.27
C GLN A 284 -12.78 -8.01 -11.71
N ARG A 285 -11.67 -7.54 -12.28
CA ARG A 285 -10.34 -7.91 -11.80
C ARG A 285 -10.09 -7.40 -10.39
N ALA A 286 -10.44 -6.17 -10.07
CA ALA A 286 -10.27 -5.58 -8.74
C ALA A 286 -11.00 -6.41 -7.66
N PHE A 287 -12.27 -6.76 -7.90
CA PHE A 287 -13.08 -7.52 -6.93
C PHE A 287 -12.70 -9.00 -6.81
N SER A 288 -12.15 -9.60 -7.88
CA SER A 288 -11.61 -10.95 -7.77
C SER A 288 -10.33 -11.03 -6.95
N ILE A 289 -9.57 -9.93 -6.87
CA ILE A 289 -8.35 -9.84 -6.06
C ILE A 289 -8.71 -9.50 -4.61
N ASP A 290 -9.50 -8.45 -4.42
CA ASP A 290 -9.93 -7.99 -3.11
C ASP A 290 -11.44 -7.73 -3.09
N PRO A 291 -12.21 -8.73 -2.64
CA PRO A 291 -13.61 -8.59 -2.26
C PRO A 291 -13.97 -7.40 -1.38
N SER A 292 -13.09 -7.03 -0.44
CA SER A 292 -13.33 -6.01 0.57
C SER A 292 -13.19 -4.59 0.03
N LEU A 293 -12.59 -4.44 -1.15
CA LEU A 293 -12.40 -3.17 -1.85
C LEU A 293 -13.69 -2.36 -2.02
N VAL A 294 -14.82 -3.04 -2.18
CA VAL A 294 -16.15 -2.42 -2.27
C VAL A 294 -16.40 -1.48 -1.10
N ARG A 295 -15.95 -1.85 0.10
CA ARG A 295 -16.15 -1.09 1.33
C ARG A 295 -15.19 0.10 1.44
N ILE A 296 -13.98 -0.05 0.90
CA ILE A 296 -12.94 0.99 0.89
C ILE A 296 -13.31 2.13 -0.07
N LEU A 297 -13.94 1.80 -1.21
CA LEU A 297 -14.12 2.72 -2.34
C LEU A 297 -15.56 3.18 -2.59
N ALA A 298 -16.53 2.79 -1.76
CA ALA A 298 -17.93 3.24 -1.84
C ALA A 298 -18.15 4.75 -1.62
N LYS A 299 -17.11 5.58 -1.73
CA LYS A 299 -17.12 6.99 -1.38
C LYS A 299 -17.73 7.96 -2.39
N ILE A 300 -18.39 7.52 -3.46
CA ILE A 300 -18.95 8.50 -4.41
C ILE A 300 -20.47 8.51 -4.49
N GLU A 301 -21.21 7.40 -4.37
CA GLU A 301 -22.69 7.45 -4.45
C GLU A 301 -23.50 6.44 -3.60
N ASP A 302 -22.91 5.39 -3.00
CA ASP A 302 -23.68 4.29 -2.35
C ASP A 302 -23.34 4.00 -0.87
N ILE A 303 -22.81 4.98 -0.13
CA ILE A 303 -22.30 4.77 1.24
C ILE A 303 -23.37 4.61 2.33
N GLU A 304 -24.64 4.92 2.10
CA GLU A 304 -25.66 4.92 3.17
C GLU A 304 -25.94 3.53 3.75
N VAL A 305 -25.80 2.48 2.93
CA VAL A 305 -26.14 1.10 3.33
C VAL A 305 -25.00 0.38 4.04
N LEU A 306 -23.74 0.78 3.83
CA LEU A 306 -22.58 0.08 4.42
C LEU A 306 -22.48 0.21 5.95
N PRO A 307 -22.70 1.39 6.56
CA PRO A 307 -22.78 1.52 8.01
C PRO A 307 -23.90 0.66 8.60
N GLU A 308 -25.07 0.60 7.96
CA GLU A 308 -26.20 -0.22 8.41
C GLU A 308 -25.86 -1.73 8.35
N LEU A 309 -25.18 -2.17 7.28
CA LEU A 309 -24.76 -3.56 7.15
C LEU A 309 -23.75 -3.97 8.23
N ASP A 310 -22.82 -3.08 8.56
CA ASP A 310 -21.83 -3.28 9.62
C ASP A 310 -22.46 -3.27 11.02
N GLU A 311 -23.39 -2.35 11.30
CA GLU A 311 -24.16 -2.29 12.54
C GLU A 311 -24.96 -3.58 12.79
N LYS A 312 -25.47 -4.20 11.73
CA LYS A 312 -26.22 -5.46 11.78
C LYS A 312 -25.34 -6.71 11.83
N GLY A 313 -24.03 -6.57 11.97
CA GLY A 313 -23.08 -7.68 12.11
C GLY A 313 -23.04 -8.61 10.90
N ILE A 314 -23.28 -8.07 9.71
CA ILE A 314 -23.29 -8.86 8.47
C ILE A 314 -21.84 -9.16 8.07
N SER A 315 -21.55 -10.43 7.79
CA SER A 315 -20.19 -10.86 7.48
C SER A 315 -19.68 -10.31 6.15
N GLU A 316 -18.37 -10.17 6.00
CA GLU A 316 -17.74 -9.60 4.80
C GLU A 316 -18.15 -10.27 3.50
N LEU A 317 -18.21 -11.61 3.49
CA LEU A 317 -18.65 -12.38 2.34
C LEU A 317 -20.13 -12.14 2.00
N GLU A 318 -20.99 -12.03 3.02
CA GLU A 318 -22.41 -11.71 2.83
C GLU A 318 -22.59 -10.31 2.24
N GLN A 319 -21.83 -9.33 2.75
CA GLN A 319 -21.87 -7.96 2.24
C GLN A 319 -21.37 -7.89 0.79
N GLN A 320 -20.27 -8.57 0.45
CA GLN A 320 -19.78 -8.63 -0.94
C GLN A 320 -20.84 -9.20 -1.89
N VAL A 321 -21.48 -10.32 -1.52
CA VAL A 321 -22.56 -10.94 -2.29
C VAL A 321 -23.74 -9.97 -2.47
N TYR A 322 -24.13 -9.28 -1.40
CA TYR A 322 -25.20 -8.28 -1.43
C TYR A 322 -24.90 -7.15 -2.40
N LEU A 323 -23.69 -6.60 -2.33
CA LEU A 323 -23.29 -5.44 -3.11
C LEU A 323 -23.18 -5.77 -4.61
N LEU A 324 -22.60 -6.94 -4.94
CA LEU A 324 -22.52 -7.44 -6.31
C LEU A 324 -23.91 -7.72 -6.90
N ARG A 325 -24.80 -8.32 -6.11
CA ARG A 325 -26.15 -8.67 -6.59
C ARG A 325 -27.02 -7.44 -6.84
N LYS A 326 -26.89 -6.41 -6.00
CA LYS A 326 -27.63 -5.15 -6.16
C LYS A 326 -27.07 -4.28 -7.28
N GLY A 327 -25.82 -4.51 -7.68
CA GLY A 327 -25.18 -3.80 -8.77
C GLY A 327 -24.56 -2.47 -8.37
N PHE A 328 -24.38 -2.21 -7.07
CA PHE A 328 -23.67 -1.05 -6.54
C PHE A 328 -22.22 -0.98 -7.04
N ILE A 329 -21.68 -2.13 -7.43
CA ILE A 329 -20.30 -2.30 -7.85
C ILE A 329 -20.11 -2.18 -9.36
N THR A 330 -21.05 -2.70 -10.14
CA THR A 330 -20.91 -2.87 -11.60
C THR A 330 -21.91 -2.02 -12.39
N GLY A 331 -22.73 -1.21 -11.70
CA GLY A 331 -23.86 -0.48 -12.27
C GLY A 331 -25.02 -1.38 -12.73
N ARG A 332 -24.95 -2.70 -12.49
CA ARG A 332 -25.97 -3.67 -12.93
C ARG A 332 -26.06 -4.88 -11.99
N LYS A 333 -27.23 -5.52 -11.94
CA LYS A 333 -27.41 -6.73 -11.12
C LYS A 333 -26.65 -7.92 -11.69
N GLU A 334 -25.56 -8.33 -11.04
CA GLU A 334 -24.75 -9.49 -11.45
C GLU A 334 -25.52 -10.81 -11.29
N LYS A 335 -25.22 -11.81 -12.14
CA LYS A 335 -25.86 -13.13 -12.09
C LYS A 335 -25.29 -13.97 -10.95
N TRP A 336 -26.09 -14.89 -10.40
CA TRP A 336 -25.65 -15.77 -9.31
C TRP A 336 -24.41 -16.60 -9.65
N THR A 337 -24.27 -17.02 -10.90
CA THR A 337 -23.09 -17.76 -11.37
C THR A 337 -21.83 -16.92 -11.36
N GLU A 338 -21.94 -15.63 -11.69
CA GLU A 338 -20.82 -14.67 -11.70
C GLU A 338 -20.43 -14.31 -10.27
N ILE A 339 -21.41 -14.05 -9.40
CA ILE A 339 -21.20 -13.80 -7.96
C ILE A 339 -20.56 -15.01 -7.29
N ALA A 340 -21.07 -16.21 -7.52
CA ALA A 340 -20.54 -17.45 -6.96
C ALA A 340 -19.06 -17.66 -7.32
N SER A 341 -18.74 -17.49 -8.61
CA SER A 341 -17.36 -17.57 -9.09
C SER A 341 -16.45 -16.53 -8.44
N SER A 342 -16.92 -15.29 -8.28
CA SER A 342 -16.15 -14.19 -7.68
C SER A 342 -15.89 -14.41 -6.18
N CYS A 343 -16.88 -14.95 -5.47
CA CYS A 343 -16.85 -15.14 -4.02
C CYS A 343 -16.27 -16.50 -3.58
N GLY A 344 -15.81 -17.35 -4.51
CA GLY A 344 -15.28 -18.68 -4.19
C GLY A 344 -16.31 -19.65 -3.59
N ILE A 345 -17.59 -19.45 -3.89
CA ILE A 345 -18.73 -20.25 -3.37
C ILE A 345 -19.58 -20.78 -4.52
N ASN A 346 -20.59 -21.60 -4.22
CA ASN A 346 -21.56 -22.03 -5.24
C ASN A 346 -22.76 -21.07 -5.34
N SER A 347 -23.51 -21.13 -6.45
CA SER A 347 -24.66 -20.24 -6.70
C SER A 347 -25.78 -20.35 -5.66
N ALA A 348 -25.98 -21.53 -5.06
CA ALA A 348 -26.99 -21.71 -4.02
C ALA A 348 -26.56 -21.02 -2.72
N GLU A 349 -25.29 -21.13 -2.37
CA GLU A 349 -24.69 -20.46 -1.22
C GLU A 349 -24.68 -18.93 -1.39
N ALA A 350 -24.32 -18.42 -2.57
CA ALA A 350 -24.41 -16.99 -2.87
C ALA A 350 -25.85 -16.47 -2.69
N ARG A 351 -26.85 -17.23 -3.16
CA ARG A 351 -28.25 -16.85 -2.99
C ARG A 351 -28.70 -16.91 -1.54
N ALA A 352 -28.25 -17.90 -0.77
CA ALA A 352 -28.55 -18.02 0.65
C ALA A 352 -27.97 -16.83 1.45
N LYS A 353 -26.70 -16.48 1.20
CA LYS A 353 -26.04 -15.33 1.82
C LYS A 353 -26.75 -14.02 1.49
N PHE A 354 -27.11 -13.81 0.22
CA PHE A 354 -27.89 -12.63 -0.19
C PHE A 354 -29.21 -12.51 0.57
N ASN A 355 -29.96 -13.62 0.67
CA ASN A 355 -31.22 -13.62 1.38
C ASN A 355 -31.03 -13.37 2.88
N SER A 356 -29.96 -13.91 3.49
CA SER A 356 -29.63 -13.64 4.89
C SER A 356 -29.39 -12.15 5.14
N VAL A 357 -28.67 -11.47 4.23
CA VAL A 357 -28.49 -10.01 4.29
C VAL A 357 -29.81 -9.26 4.24
N LEU A 358 -30.70 -9.62 3.29
CA LEU A 358 -32.01 -8.99 3.18
C LEU A 358 -32.83 -9.16 4.47
N THR A 359 -32.78 -10.35 5.09
CA THR A 359 -33.47 -10.60 6.36
C THR A 359 -32.90 -9.72 7.48
N LYS A 360 -31.58 -9.63 7.62
CA LYS A 360 -30.93 -8.82 8.65
C LYS A 360 -31.20 -7.32 8.45
N LEU A 361 -31.23 -6.83 7.20
CA LEU A 361 -31.61 -5.45 6.88
C LEU A 361 -33.08 -5.13 7.21
N SER A 362 -33.96 -6.13 7.16
CA SER A 362 -35.39 -5.95 7.44
C SER A 362 -35.78 -6.00 8.92
N THR A 363 -34.85 -6.39 9.80
CA THR A 363 -35.01 -6.48 11.27
C THR A 363 -34.19 -5.42 11.94
#